data_AF-A0A1X7T566-F1
#
_entry.id   AF-A0A1X7T566-F1
#
_cell.length_a   1.000
_cell.length_b   1.000
_cell.length_c   1.000
_cell.angle_alpha   90.00
_cell.angle_beta   90.00
_cell.angle_gamma   90.00
#
_symmetry.space_group_name_H-M   'P 1'
#
loop_
_entity.id
_entity.type
_entity.pdbx_description
1 polymer ?
#
loop_
_entity_poly.entity_id
_entity_poly.type
_entity_poly.pdbx_seq_one_letter_code
_entity_poly.pdbx_strand_id
1 'polypeptide(L)'
;YIDHRKPDILIIDLVQRRGWIIDVAIPGDCRVTKKEEEKVNKYQGLRLEIIRSWSLRQVDIIPVVVGAVSRNIERWLEKLGVVIRVEHIQKTVLLGTANIIRRTIQ
;
A
#
# COMPACT_ATOMS: atom_id res chain seq x y z
N TYR A 1 9.96 -7.31 -21.83
CA TYR A 1 8.72 -7.94 -21.34
C TYR A 1 8.33 -7.15 -20.09
N ILE A 2 7.41 -6.20 -20.23
CA ILE A 2 7.04 -5.30 -19.12
C ILE A 2 6.04 -6.06 -18.27
N ASP A 3 6.50 -6.51 -17.11
CA ASP A 3 5.66 -7.12 -16.09
C ASP A 3 4.64 -6.06 -15.65
N HIS A 4 3.34 -6.31 -15.83
CA HIS A 4 2.23 -5.34 -15.71
C HIS A 4 2.03 -4.82 -14.26
N ARG A 5 3.01 -4.11 -13.71
CA ARG A 5 2.98 -3.56 -12.35
C ARG A 5 2.30 -2.20 -12.38
N LYS A 6 0.99 -2.18 -12.17
CA LYS A 6 0.21 -0.94 -12.01
C LYS A 6 0.27 -0.48 -10.54
N PRO A 7 0.87 0.67 -10.23
CA PRO A 7 0.82 1.23 -8.87
C PRO A 7 -0.56 1.82 -8.58
N ASP A 8 -0.89 2.00 -7.29
CA ASP A 8 -2.14 2.64 -6.88
C ASP A 8 -2.22 4.09 -7.36
N ILE A 9 -1.12 4.84 -7.18
CA ILE A 9 -1.02 6.24 -7.60
C ILE A 9 0.33 6.48 -8.25
N LEU A 10 0.32 7.17 -9.38
CA LEU A 10 1.51 7.67 -10.07
C LEU A 10 1.37 9.18 -10.25
N ILE A 11 2.33 9.94 -9.74
CA ILE A 11 2.40 11.39 -9.90
C ILE A 11 3.65 11.71 -10.71
N ILE A 12 3.50 12.55 -11.73
CA ILE A 12 4.62 13.02 -12.55
C ILE A 12 4.59 14.54 -12.59
N ASP A 13 5.70 15.15 -12.16
CA ASP A 13 5.97 16.57 -12.32
C ASP A 13 7.02 16.76 -13.42
N LEU A 14 6.55 17.23 -14.58
CA LEU A 14 7.41 17.50 -15.74
C LEU A 14 8.26 18.77 -15.58
N VAL A 15 7.81 19.73 -14.77
CA VAL A 15 8.51 21.00 -14.55
C VAL A 15 9.75 20.74 -13.70
N GLN A 16 9.59 20.02 -12.60
CA GLN A 16 10.70 19.62 -11.73
C GLN A 16 11.44 18.37 -12.24
N ARG A 17 10.90 17.71 -13.27
CA ARG A 17 11.37 16.42 -13.80
C ARG A 17 11.45 15.37 -12.68
N ARG A 18 10.43 15.28 -11.85
CA ARG A 18 10.33 14.30 -10.75
C ARG A 18 9.05 13.46 -10.89
N GLY A 19 9.07 12.26 -10.31
CA GLY A 19 7.86 11.44 -10.21
C GLY A 19 7.80 10.66 -8.90
N TRP A 20 6.61 10.20 -8.56
CA TRP A 20 6.35 9.43 -7.36
C TRP A 20 5.44 8.24 -7.69
N ILE A 21 5.93 7.06 -7.38
CA ILE A 21 5.16 5.81 -7.41
C ILE A 21 4.70 5.58 -5.98
N ILE A 22 3.39 5.65 -5.74
CA ILE A 22 2.82 5.48 -4.40
C ILE A 22 1.97 4.22 -4.40
N ASP A 23 2.24 3.35 -3.43
CA ASP A 23 1.57 2.05 -3.33
C ASP A 23 1.13 1.82 -1.88
N VAL A 24 -0.17 1.78 -1.66
CA VAL A 24 -0.77 1.68 -0.33
C VAL A 24 -0.92 0.20 0.04
N ALA A 25 -0.65 -0.18 1.29
CA ALA A 25 -0.97 -1.52 1.78
C ALA A 25 -1.47 -1.51 3.21
N ILE A 26 -2.12 -2.60 3.56
CA ILE A 26 -2.57 -2.90 4.91
C ILE A 26 -1.80 -4.13 5.40
N PRO A 27 -0.99 -4.02 6.46
CA PRO A 27 -0.21 -5.14 6.97
C PRO A 27 -1.11 -6.01 7.86
N GLY A 28 -1.28 -7.29 7.51
CA GLY A 28 -1.96 -8.27 8.36
C GLY A 28 -1.14 -8.71 9.58
N ASP A 29 0.14 -8.35 9.60
CA ASP A 29 1.09 -8.66 10.67
C ASP A 29 1.77 -7.37 11.17
N CYS A 30 2.61 -7.50 12.20
CA CYS A 30 3.35 -6.37 12.76
C CYS A 30 4.59 -5.97 11.91
N ARG A 31 4.84 -6.64 10.78
CA ARG A 31 6.11 -6.52 10.03
C ARG A 31 6.01 -5.45 8.93
N VAL A 32 5.71 -4.22 9.35
CA VAL A 32 5.55 -3.05 8.47
C VAL A 32 6.78 -2.85 7.59
N THR A 33 7.98 -2.84 8.18
CA THR A 33 9.25 -2.62 7.47
C THR A 33 9.49 -3.62 6.33
N LYS A 34 9.18 -4.91 6.56
CA LYS A 34 9.35 -5.93 5.53
C LYS A 34 8.43 -5.68 4.34
N LYS A 35 7.19 -5.25 4.59
CA LYS A 35 6.24 -4.92 3.52
C LYS A 35 6.65 -3.67 2.73
N GLU A 36 7.28 -2.70 3.38
CA GLU A 36 7.84 -1.53 2.70
C GLU A 36 8.97 -1.94 1.75
N GLU A 37 9.93 -2.75 2.23
CA GLU A 37 11.03 -3.26 1.41
C GLU A 37 10.55 -4.09 0.21
N GLU A 38 9.59 -4.99 0.41
CA GLU A 38 8.99 -5.79 -0.65
C GLU A 38 8.38 -4.91 -1.76
N LYS A 39 7.69 -3.82 -1.38
CA LYS A 39 7.12 -2.85 -2.34
C LYS A 39 8.19 -2.05 -3.06
N VAL A 40 9.21 -1.56 -2.35
CA VAL A 40 10.32 -0.83 -2.97
C VAL A 40 11.01 -1.71 -4.02
N ASN A 41 11.28 -2.97 -3.69
CA ASN A 41 11.88 -3.92 -4.61
C ASN A 41 10.98 -4.22 -5.82
N LYS A 42 9.67 -4.40 -5.60
CA LYS A 42 8.69 -4.64 -6.68
C LYS A 42 8.69 -3.53 -7.73
N TYR A 43 8.84 -2.26 -7.36
CA TYR A 43 8.71 -1.14 -8.28
C TYR A 43 10.03 -0.63 -8.90
N GLN A 44 11.18 -1.22 -8.59
CA GLN A 44 12.48 -0.77 -9.13
C GLN A 44 12.52 -0.78 -10.67
N GLY A 45 11.98 -1.81 -11.32
CA GLY A 45 11.92 -1.88 -12.78
C GLY A 45 11.09 -0.75 -13.38
N LEU A 46 9.85 -0.58 -12.89
CA LEU A 46 8.94 0.47 -13.33
C LEU A 46 9.52 1.87 -13.11
N ARG A 47 10.20 2.09 -11.98
CA ARG A 47 10.90 3.35 -11.69
C ARG A 47 11.89 3.72 -12.80
N LEU A 48 12.74 2.78 -13.22
CA LEU A 48 13.72 3.02 -14.27
C LEU A 48 13.08 3.24 -15.63
N GLU A 49 12.01 2.52 -15.94
CA GLU A 49 11.24 2.71 -17.18
C GLU A 49 10.63 4.11 -17.24
N ILE A 50 9.96 4.58 -16.17
CA ILE A 50 9.36 5.92 -16.12
C ILE A 50 10.42 7.01 -16.27
N ILE A 51 11.56 6.88 -15.58
CA ILE A 51 12.69 7.82 -15.70
C ILE A 51 13.12 7.94 -17.16
N ARG A 52 13.27 6.82 -17.87
CA ARG A 52 13.71 6.79 -19.28
C ARG A 52 12.63 7.33 -20.21
N SER A 53 11.40 6.85 -20.09
CA SER A 53 10.30 7.20 -20.99
C SER A 53 9.91 8.67 -20.91
N TRP A 54 9.96 9.27 -19.72
CA TRP A 54 9.55 10.66 -19.50
C TRP A 54 10.74 11.60 -19.27
N SER A 55 11.97 11.11 -19.45
CA SER A 55 13.20 11.87 -19.23
C SER A 55 13.25 12.59 -17.87
N LEU A 56 12.76 11.94 -16.81
CA LEU A 56 12.74 12.51 -15.46
C LEU A 56 14.15 12.44 -14.84
N ARG A 57 14.46 13.33 -13.91
CA ARG A 57 15.70 13.28 -13.10
C ARG A 57 15.62 12.21 -12.02
N GLN A 58 14.46 12.05 -11.41
CA GLN A 58 14.25 11.15 -10.29
C GLN A 58 12.81 10.66 -10.25
N VAL A 59 12.63 9.40 -9.88
CA VAL A 59 11.35 8.84 -9.46
C VAL A 59 11.54 8.18 -8.11
N ASP A 60 10.69 8.51 -7.15
CA ASP A 60 10.72 7.96 -5.79
C ASP A 60 9.60 6.94 -5.61
N ILE A 61 9.89 5.83 -4.92
CA ILE A 61 8.89 4.80 -4.58
C ILE A 61 8.49 5.01 -3.12
N ILE A 62 7.23 5.32 -2.88
CA ILE A 62 6.68 5.60 -1.55
C ILE A 62 5.73 4.47 -1.17
N PRO A 63 6.20 3.46 -0.41
CA PRO A 63 5.29 2.49 0.19
C PRO A 63 4.53 3.17 1.32
N VAL A 64 3.20 3.18 1.25
CA VAL A 64 2.35 3.71 2.32
C VAL A 64 1.67 2.54 3.01
N VAL A 65 2.19 2.12 4.16
CA VAL A 65 1.64 0.98 4.89
C VAL A 65 0.76 1.48 6.05
N VAL A 66 -0.55 1.27 5.92
CA VAL A 66 -1.57 1.73 6.89
C VAL A 66 -2.22 0.54 7.56
N GLY A 67 -2.04 0.41 8.86
CA GLY A 67 -2.81 -0.53 9.68
C GLY A 67 -2.25 -0.62 11.09
N ALA A 68 -3.15 -0.77 12.06
CA ALA A 68 -2.80 -1.09 13.44
C ALA A 68 -3.64 -2.28 13.86
N VAL A 69 -2.98 -3.32 14.36
CA VAL A 69 -3.65 -4.48 14.95
C VAL A 69 -3.05 -4.71 16.31
N SER A 70 -3.92 -5.02 17.28
CA SER A 70 -3.51 -5.49 18.60
C SER A 70 -2.51 -6.64 18.47
N ARG A 71 -1.38 -6.57 19.19
CA ARG A 71 -0.42 -7.69 19.29
C ARG A 71 -1.06 -8.98 19.80
N ASN A 72 -2.16 -8.87 20.55
CA ASN A 72 -2.89 -9.99 21.14
C ASN A 72 -4.09 -10.43 20.27
N ILE A 73 -4.19 -9.99 19.02
CA ILE A 73 -5.35 -10.29 18.17
C ILE A 73 -5.60 -11.79 18.03
N GLU A 74 -4.55 -12.59 17.89
CA GLU A 74 -4.65 -14.05 17.79
C GLU A 74 -5.31 -14.65 19.04
N ARG A 75 -4.87 -14.23 20.23
CA ARG A 75 -5.48 -14.63 21.52
C ARG A 75 -6.95 -14.25 21.60
N TRP A 76 -7.34 -13.09 21.06
CA TRP A 76 -8.75 -12.68 21.05
C TRP A 76 -9.59 -13.50 20.06
N LEU A 77 -9.05 -13.81 18.88
CA LEU A 77 -9.72 -14.66 17.90
C LEU A 77 -9.90 -16.09 18.39
N GLU A 78 -8.89 -16.64 19.08
CA GLU A 78 -8.98 -17.93 19.74
C GLU A 78 -10.06 -17.94 20.82
N LYS A 79 -10.11 -16.91 21.68
CA LYS A 79 -11.16 -16.78 22.70
C LYS A 79 -12.57 -16.66 22.10
N LEU A 80 -12.70 -16.11 20.90
CA LEU A 80 -13.96 -16.03 20.16
C LEU A 80 -14.32 -17.34 19.44
N GLY A 81 -13.39 -18.30 19.34
CA GLY A 81 -13.58 -19.54 18.58
C GLY A 81 -13.66 -19.32 17.07
N VAL A 82 -13.05 -18.25 16.55
CA VAL A 82 -13.15 -17.87 15.13
C VAL A 82 -11.81 -18.04 14.43
N VAL A 83 -11.82 -18.71 13.27
CA VAL A 83 -10.66 -18.82 12.39
C VAL A 83 -10.80 -17.80 11.26
N ILE A 84 -10.22 -16.61 11.43
CA ILE A 84 -10.18 -15.56 10.42
C ILE A 84 -8.79 -14.95 10.33
N ARG A 85 -8.33 -14.63 9.12
CA ARG A 85 -7.07 -13.93 8.92
C ARG A 85 -7.22 -12.46 9.31
N VAL A 86 -6.26 -11.92 10.05
CA VAL A 86 -6.22 -10.52 10.51
C VAL A 86 -6.39 -9.52 9.36
N GLU A 87 -5.79 -9.80 8.20
CA GLU A 87 -5.91 -8.99 7.00
C GLU A 87 -7.36 -8.76 6.54
N HIS A 88 -8.25 -9.74 6.76
CA HIS A 88 -9.67 -9.63 6.41
C HIS A 88 -10.41 -8.71 7.36
N ILE A 89 -10.04 -8.74 8.65
CA ILE A 89 -10.60 -7.86 9.67
C ILE A 89 -10.25 -6.41 9.31
N GLN A 90 -8.97 -6.12 9.04
CA GLN A 90 -8.54 -4.76 8.72
C GLN A 90 -9.16 -4.24 7.42
N LYS A 91 -9.22 -5.07 6.36
CA LYS A 91 -9.90 -4.71 5.11
C LYS A 91 -11.36 -4.37 5.35
N THR A 92 -12.07 -5.19 6.13
CA THR A 92 -13.49 -4.97 6.47
C THR A 92 -13.66 -3.65 7.23
N VAL A 93 -12.83 -3.38 8.24
CA VAL A 93 -12.88 -2.12 8.99
C VAL A 93 -12.64 -0.92 8.06
N LEU A 94 -11.63 -0.97 7.21
CA LEU A 94 -11.33 0.14 6.28
C LEU A 94 -12.44 0.38 5.25
N LEU A 95 -13.00 -0.69 4.67
CA LEU A 95 -14.13 -0.58 3.75
C LEU A 95 -15.37 -0.03 4.45
N GLY A 96 -15.65 -0.48 5.67
CA GLY A 96 -16.73 0.04 6.51
C GLY A 96 -16.55 1.53 6.78
N THR A 97 -15.37 1.95 7.22
CA THR A 97 -15.03 3.36 7.47
C THR A 97 -15.12 4.20 6.19
N ALA A 98 -14.57 3.73 5.07
CA ALA A 98 -14.66 4.42 3.78
C ALA A 98 -16.12 4.58 3.32
N ASN A 99 -16.96 3.58 3.56
CA ASN A 99 -18.39 3.66 3.25
C ASN A 99 -19.11 4.69 4.13
N ILE A 100 -18.81 4.76 5.43
CA ILE A 100 -19.35 5.79 6.33
C ILE A 100 -18.93 7.18 5.85
N ILE A 101 -17.64 7.40 5.60
CA ILE A 101 -17.11 8.69 5.14
C ILE A 101 -17.79 9.14 3.84
N ARG A 102 -17.93 8.25 2.86
CA ARG A 102 -18.62 8.58 1.60
C ARG A 102 -20.06 9.03 1.84
N ARG A 103 -20.77 8.41 2.77
CA ARG A 103 -22.15 8.78 3.12
C ARG A 103 -22.26 10.08 3.90
N THR A 104 -21.23 10.46 4.67
CA THR A 104 -21.26 11.67 5.51
C THR A 104 -20.76 12.91 4.78
N ILE A 105 -19.88 12.76 3.79
CA ILE A 105 -19.33 13.89 3.00
C ILE A 105 -20.22 14.20 1.77
N GLN A 106 -21.08 13.28 1.36
CA GLN A 106 -22.11 13.49 0.33
C GLN A 106 -23.40 14.02 0.95
#